data_AF-A0A1R1XZ92-F1
#
_entry.id   AF-A0A1R1XZ92-F1
#
_cell.length_a   1.000
_cell.length_b   1.000
_cell.length_c   1.000
_cell.angle_alpha   90.00
_cell.angle_beta   90.00
_cell.angle_gamma   90.00
#
_symmetry.space_group_name_H-M   'P 1'
#
loop_
_entity.id
_entity.type
_entity.pdbx_description
1 polymer ?
#
loop_
_entity_poly.entity_id
_entity_poly.type
_entity_poly.pdbx_seq_one_letter_code
_entity_poly.pdbx_strand_id
1 'polypeptide(L)'
;MFPDWGNTAEDSDKNLTLNHTWLLAVTGFLRASDIHRIDDSKRVIAQGILNLAIVAANEKRKGRPIIRPCQISRNTDQILCPVYTYETIEIHKGSFEAPHGRQHNPLYTLAFGADKPPTEHPNT
;
A
#
# COMPACT_ATOMS: atom_id res chain seq x y z
N MET A 1 -17.60 8.96 -6.60
CA MET A 1 -18.38 8.48 -5.44
C MET A 1 -17.37 7.98 -4.44
N PHE A 2 -17.39 8.47 -3.19
CA PHE A 2 -16.48 7.97 -2.16
C PHE A 2 -16.79 6.49 -1.90
N PRO A 3 -15.78 5.65 -1.58
CA PRO A 3 -16.03 4.31 -1.08
C PRO A 3 -17.01 4.38 0.09
N ASP A 4 -17.91 3.41 0.22
CA ASP A 4 -18.71 3.29 1.43
C ASP A 4 -17.74 2.81 2.53
N TRP A 5 -17.32 3.74 3.40
CA TRP A 5 -16.28 3.54 4.42
C TRP A 5 -16.81 2.74 5.61
N GLY A 6 -17.51 1.63 5.33
CA GLY A 6 -18.13 0.76 6.33
C GLY A 6 -17.19 0.39 7.48
N ASN A 7 -17.75 -0.19 8.54
CA ASN A 7 -16.96 -0.56 9.71
C ASN A 7 -15.75 -1.42 9.29
N THR A 8 -14.54 -0.88 9.48
CA THR A 8 -13.27 -1.48 9.05
C THR A 8 -13.09 -2.90 9.62
N ALA A 9 -13.73 -3.21 10.75
CA ALA A 9 -13.67 -4.53 11.39
C ALA A 9 -14.64 -5.58 10.81
N GLU A 10 -15.64 -5.18 10.04
CA GLU A 10 -16.69 -6.08 9.50
C GLU A 10 -16.72 -6.11 7.97
N ASP A 11 -15.83 -5.35 7.33
CA ASP A 11 -15.81 -5.19 5.88
C ASP A 11 -15.09 -6.35 5.18
N SER A 12 -15.44 -6.59 3.91
CA SER A 12 -14.78 -7.64 3.12
C SER A 12 -13.30 -7.32 2.87
N ASP A 13 -12.44 -8.34 2.76
CA ASP A 13 -11.01 -8.18 2.48
C ASP A 13 -10.72 -7.28 1.26
N LYS A 14 -11.61 -7.32 0.26
CA LYS A 14 -11.52 -6.52 -0.96
C LYS A 14 -11.76 -5.04 -0.67
N ASN A 15 -12.85 -4.72 0.03
CA ASN A 15 -13.16 -3.34 0.41
C ASN A 15 -12.12 -2.79 1.39
N LEU A 16 -11.68 -3.61 2.34
CA LEU A 16 -10.64 -3.26 3.28
C LEU A 16 -9.31 -2.93 2.57
N THR A 17 -8.95 -3.70 1.56
CA THR A 17 -7.76 -3.43 0.72
C THR A 17 -7.92 -2.18 -0.15
N LEU A 18 -9.12 -1.93 -0.70
CA LEU A 18 -9.42 -0.72 -1.47
C LEU A 18 -9.35 0.54 -0.59
N ASN A 19 -9.98 0.49 0.59
CA ASN A 19 -9.97 1.53 1.59
C ASN A 19 -8.54 1.84 2.04
N HIS A 20 -7.75 0.80 2.33
CA HIS A 20 -6.35 0.98 2.69
C HIS A 20 -5.54 1.61 1.55
N THR A 21 -5.72 1.14 0.31
CA THR A 21 -5.01 1.67 -0.85
C THR A 21 -5.33 3.14 -1.11
N TRP A 22 -6.61 3.53 -0.99
CA TRP A 22 -7.02 4.92 -1.08
C TRP A 22 -6.44 5.76 0.06
N LEU A 23 -6.47 5.25 1.30
CA LEU A 23 -5.90 5.94 2.45
C LEU A 23 -4.40 6.15 2.29
N LEU A 24 -3.66 5.18 1.75
CA LEU A 24 -2.23 5.34 1.42
C LEU A 24 -2.00 6.42 0.36
N ALA A 25 -2.83 6.45 -0.69
CA ALA A 25 -2.74 7.47 -1.73
C ALA A 25 -2.98 8.88 -1.17
N VAL A 26 -3.99 9.04 -0.31
CA VAL A 26 -4.39 10.34 0.25
C VAL A 26 -3.45 10.81 1.36
N THR A 27 -3.08 9.93 2.30
CA THR A 27 -2.27 10.31 3.47
C THR A 27 -0.78 10.29 3.21
N GLY A 28 -0.31 9.42 2.30
CA GLY A 28 1.09 9.34 1.90
C GLY A 28 1.42 10.11 0.62
N PHE A 29 0.44 10.76 -0.01
CA PHE A 29 0.55 11.40 -1.33
C PHE A 29 1.14 10.45 -2.39
N LEU A 30 0.80 9.16 -2.30
CA LEU A 30 1.38 8.11 -3.13
C LEU A 30 0.62 7.99 -4.45
N ARG A 31 1.36 7.93 -5.55
CA ARG A 31 0.80 7.60 -6.87
C ARG A 31 0.55 6.10 -6.96
N ALA A 32 -0.29 5.67 -7.89
CA ALA A 32 -0.52 4.24 -8.14
C ALA A 32 0.78 3.45 -8.36
N SER A 33 1.76 4.05 -9.06
CA SER A 33 3.09 3.44 -9.26
C SER A 33 3.93 3.36 -7.99
N ASP A 34 3.77 4.29 -7.04
CA ASP A 34 4.42 4.21 -5.73
C ASP A 34 3.83 3.07 -4.90
N ILE A 35 2.50 2.97 -4.88
CA ILE A 35 1.76 1.90 -4.17
C ILE A 35 2.15 0.53 -4.73
N HIS A 36 2.22 0.40 -6.05
CA HIS A 36 2.70 -0.81 -6.72
C HIS A 36 4.10 -1.24 -6.27
N ARG A 37 4.95 -0.27 -5.95
CA ARG A 37 6.37 -0.45 -5.62
C ARG A 37 6.65 -0.47 -4.12
N ILE A 38 5.63 -0.54 -3.28
CA ILE A 38 5.79 -0.77 -1.85
C ILE A 38 6.36 -2.17 -1.64
N ASP A 39 7.49 -2.23 -0.95
CA ASP A 39 8.13 -3.46 -0.50
C ASP A 39 7.50 -3.91 0.83
N ASP A 40 6.55 -4.86 0.75
CA ASP A 40 5.82 -5.37 1.90
C ASP A 40 6.74 -6.01 2.95
N SER A 41 7.92 -6.53 2.55
CA SER A 41 8.88 -7.15 3.46
C SER A 41 9.60 -6.16 4.37
N LYS A 42 9.60 -4.87 4.01
CA LYS A 42 10.26 -3.78 4.76
C LYS A 42 9.26 -2.86 5.46
N ARG A 43 7.99 -3.24 5.47
CA ARG A 43 6.94 -2.49 6.14
C ARG A 43 7.02 -2.70 7.64
N VAL A 44 6.97 -1.61 8.41
CA VAL A 44 7.03 -1.66 9.88
C VAL A 44 6.04 -0.67 10.48
N ILE A 45 5.19 -1.14 11.39
CA ILE A 45 4.46 -0.24 12.29
C ILE A 45 5.27 -0.12 13.58
N ALA A 46 5.62 1.11 13.95
CA ALA A 46 6.27 1.40 15.22
C ALA A 46 5.69 2.69 15.81
N GLN A 47 5.30 2.66 17.09
CA GLN A 47 4.81 3.84 17.83
C GLN A 47 3.65 4.58 17.12
N GLY A 48 2.76 3.85 16.44
CA GLY A 48 1.67 4.45 15.68
C GLY A 48 2.08 5.10 14.36
N ILE A 49 3.30 4.85 13.88
CA ILE A 49 3.77 5.29 12.56
C ILE A 49 3.94 4.06 11.69
N LEU A 50 3.28 4.07 10.53
CA LEU A 50 3.46 3.12 9.46
C LEU A 50 4.63 3.56 8.57
N ASN A 51 5.70 2.77 8.54
CA ASN A 51 6.86 2.98 7.71
C ASN A 51 6.77 2.08 6.47
N LEU A 52 6.84 2.69 5.29
CA LEU A 52 6.80 2.03 3.98
C LEU A 52 8.11 2.29 3.24
N ALA A 53 8.58 1.27 2.54
CA ALA A 53 9.73 1.37 1.65
C ALA A 53 9.26 1.30 0.20
N ILE A 54 9.37 2.39 -0.56
CA ILE A 54 9.00 2.44 -1.97
C ILE A 54 10.26 2.26 -2.82
N VAL A 55 10.30 1.21 -3.63
CA VAL A 55 11.47 0.89 -4.46
C VAL A 55 11.38 1.60 -5.81
N ALA A 56 12.25 2.57 -6.07
CA ALA A 56 12.31 3.23 -7.37
C ALA A 56 12.99 2.32 -8.41
N ALA A 57 12.22 1.80 -9.37
CA ALA A 57 12.74 0.87 -10.38
C ALA A 57 13.80 1.51 -11.31
N ASN A 58 13.59 2.78 -11.69
CA ASN A 58 14.39 3.45 -12.73
C ASN A 58 15.46 4.37 -12.15
N GLU A 59 15.50 4.53 -10.82
CA GLU A 59 16.48 5.37 -10.16
C GLU A 59 17.47 4.49 -9.39
N LYS A 60 18.73 4.49 -9.85
CA LYS A 60 19.81 3.72 -9.23
C LYS A 60 20.84 4.66 -8.65
N ARG A 61 21.18 4.48 -7.37
CA ARG A 61 22.34 5.12 -6.75
C ARG A 61 23.45 4.08 -6.62
N LYS A 62 24.54 4.26 -7.36
CA LYS A 62 25.68 3.31 -7.40
C LYS A 62 25.24 1.88 -7.78
N GLY A 63 24.33 1.75 -8.73
CA GLY A 63 23.84 0.46 -9.23
C GLY A 63 22.78 -0.24 -8.36
N ARG A 64 22.41 0.32 -7.21
CA ARG A 64 21.34 -0.21 -6.35
C ARG A 64 20.04 0.60 -6.52
N PRO A 65 18.85 -0.05 -6.52
CA PRO A 65 17.58 0.67 -6.51
C PRO A 65 17.52 1.65 -5.35
N ILE A 66 17.02 2.86 -5.60
CA ILE A 66 16.80 3.84 -4.54
C ILE A 66 15.53 3.48 -3.79
N ILE A 67 15.63 3.38 -2.46
CA ILE A 67 14.49 3.21 -1.57
C ILE A 67 14.06 4.59 -1.09
N ARG A 68 12.80 4.94 -1.34
CA ARG A 68 12.17 6.13 -0.78
C ARG A 68 11.35 5.73 0.45
N PRO A 69 11.75 6.13 1.66
CA PRO A 69 10.94 5.92 2.84
C PRO A 69 9.69 6.80 2.78
N CYS A 70 8.55 6.25 3.20
CA CYS A 70 7.31 6.98 3.42
C CYS A 70 6.80 6.65 4.82
N GLN A 71 6.50 7.68 5.60
CA GLN A 71 6.01 7.55 6.97
C GLN A 71 4.61 8.11 7.06
N ILE A 72 3.68 7.31 7.55
CA ILE A 72 2.28 7.67 7.69
C ILE A 72 1.93 7.53 9.17
N SER A 73 1.53 8.64 9.79
CA SER A 73 1.15 8.65 11.21
C SER A 73 -0.28 8.15 11.40
N ARG A 74 -0.57 7.60 12.58
CA ARG A 74 -1.92 7.23 13.00
C ARG A 74 -2.83 8.46 12.95
N ASN A 75 -4.01 8.31 12.36
CA ASN A 75 -5.08 9.29 12.47
C ASN A 75 -5.88 9.02 13.77
N THR A 76 -6.39 10.08 14.40
CA THR A 76 -7.30 9.99 15.56
C THR A 76 -8.65 9.40 15.17
N ASP A 77 -9.13 9.68 13.96
CA ASP A 77 -10.32 9.05 13.40
C ASP A 77 -9.94 7.67 12.83
N GLN A 78 -10.51 6.62 13.41
CA GLN A 78 -10.22 5.23 13.02
C GLN A 78 -10.61 4.91 11.58
N ILE A 79 -11.68 5.52 11.06
CA ILE A 79 -12.15 5.29 9.68
C ILE A 79 -11.13 5.86 8.68
N LEU A 80 -10.50 6.97 9.05
CA LEU A 80 -9.51 7.68 8.24
C LEU A 80 -8.07 7.30 8.62
N CYS A 81 -7.86 6.24 9.39
CA CYS A 81 -6.56 5.88 9.94
C CYS A 81 -5.91 4.75 9.11
N PRO A 82 -4.90 5.06 8.26
CA PRO A 82 -4.26 4.05 7.41
C PRO A 82 -3.54 2.98 8.23
N VAL A 83 -3.03 3.35 9.42
CA VAL A 83 -2.37 2.45 10.37
C VAL A 83 -3.38 1.47 10.96
N TYR A 84 -4.55 1.94 11.39
CA TYR A 84 -5.61 1.10 11.94
C TYR A 84 -6.19 0.16 10.88
N THR A 85 -6.52 0.68 9.69
CA THR A 85 -7.00 -0.15 8.57
C THR A 85 -6.00 -1.26 8.26
N TYR A 86 -4.71 -0.97 8.31
CA TYR A 86 -3.70 -1.99 8.07
C TYR A 86 -3.59 -3.02 9.20
N GLU A 87 -3.59 -2.61 10.46
CA GLU A 87 -3.62 -3.54 11.60
C GLU A 87 -4.80 -4.50 11.46
N THR A 88 -5.98 -3.99 11.06
CA THR A 88 -7.17 -4.81 10.82
C THR A 88 -7.02 -5.74 9.61
N ILE A 89 -6.34 -5.30 8.55
CA ILE A 89 -5.97 -6.17 7.41
C ILE A 89 -5.09 -7.32 7.87
N GLU A 90 -4.04 -7.05 8.66
CA GLU A 90 -3.12 -8.09 9.14
C GLU A 90 -3.83 -9.10 10.06
N ILE A 91 -4.76 -8.61 10.90
CA ILE A 91 -5.58 -9.46 11.77
C ILE A 91 -6.56 -10.32 10.95
N HIS A 92 -7.24 -9.75 9.95
CA HIS A 92 -8.10 -10.50 9.03
C HIS A 92 -7.30 -11.51 8.19
N LYS A 93 -6.12 -11.10 7.72
CA LYS A 93 -5.22 -11.88 6.87
C LYS A 93 -4.25 -12.76 7.65
N GLY A 94 -4.67 -13.38 8.76
CA GLY A 94 -3.87 -14.39 9.48
C GLY A 94 -3.32 -15.56 8.64
N SER A 95 -3.45 -15.56 7.31
CA SER A 95 -2.84 -16.51 6.37
C SER A 95 -2.86 -16.05 4.89
N PHE A 96 -2.42 -14.83 4.53
CA PHE A 96 -2.17 -14.52 3.10
C PHE A 96 -0.68 -14.63 2.77
N GLU A 97 -0.22 -15.87 2.57
CA GLU A 97 1.04 -16.09 1.89
C GLU A 97 0.97 -15.47 0.50
N ALA A 98 1.75 -14.42 0.27
CA ALA A 98 1.97 -13.91 -1.07
C ALA A 98 2.46 -15.09 -1.94
N PRO A 99 1.82 -15.39 -3.09
CA PRO A 99 2.28 -16.47 -3.94
C PRO A 99 3.73 -16.19 -4.31
N HIS A 100 4.61 -17.07 -3.83
CA HIS A 100 6.04 -16.97 -4.02
C HIS A 100 6.35 -16.76 -5.51
N GLY A 101 7.03 -15.66 -5.82
CA GLY A 101 7.60 -15.41 -7.16
C GLY A 101 6.93 -14.33 -8.02
N ARG A 102 5.91 -13.60 -7.57
CA ARG A 102 5.40 -12.42 -8.30
C ARG A 102 5.97 -11.13 -7.71
N GLN A 103 6.62 -10.31 -8.55
CA GLN A 103 7.06 -8.94 -8.22
C GLN A 103 5.88 -7.96 -8.01
N HIS A 104 4.67 -8.46 -7.72
CA HIS A 104 3.45 -7.69 -7.80
C HIS A 104 2.85 -7.57 -6.40
N ASN A 105 2.75 -6.34 -5.88
CA ASN A 105 2.18 -6.07 -4.58
C ASN A 105 0.69 -6.53 -4.55
N PRO A 106 0.27 -7.39 -3.61
CA PRO A 106 -1.10 -7.87 -3.51
C PRO A 106 -2.11 -6.74 -3.26
N LEU A 107 -1.72 -5.67 -2.56
CA LEU A 107 -2.55 -4.46 -2.40
C LEU A 107 -2.86 -3.82 -3.76
N TYR A 108 -1.86 -3.71 -4.63
CA TYR A 108 -2.05 -3.17 -5.97
C TYR A 108 -2.96 -4.06 -6.82
N THR A 109 -2.75 -5.38 -6.79
CA THR A 109 -3.58 -6.35 -7.55
C THR A 109 -5.05 -6.28 -7.16
N LEU A 110 -5.33 -6.21 -5.85
CA LEU A 110 -6.68 -6.15 -5.31
C LEU A 110 -7.35 -4.80 -5.59
N ALA A 111 -6.58 -3.72 -5.58
CA ALA A 111 -7.12 -2.37 -5.75
C ALA A 111 -7.30 -1.95 -7.22
N PHE A 112 -6.41 -2.38 -8.12
CA PHE A 112 -6.37 -1.91 -9.51
C PHE A 112 -6.65 -3.02 -10.55
N GLY A 113 -6.83 -4.27 -10.11
CA GLY A 113 -6.96 -5.42 -11.00
C GLY A 113 -5.60 -5.94 -11.50
N ALA A 114 -5.60 -7.10 -12.16
CA ALA A 114 -4.40 -7.72 -12.72
C ALA A 114 -3.92 -7.08 -14.04
N ASP A 115 -4.55 -5.98 -14.48
CA ASP A 115 -4.30 -5.42 -15.80
C ASP A 115 -3.08 -4.50 -15.83
N LYS A 116 -2.25 -4.80 -16.84
CA LYS A 116 -1.09 -4.13 -17.44
C LYS A 116 -0.34 -3.07 -16.60
N PRO A 117 1.00 -3.21 -16.43
CA PRO A 117 1.80 -2.23 -15.70
C PRO A 117 1.59 -0.82 -16.26
N PRO A 118 1.56 0.23 -15.40
CA PRO A 118 1.31 1.59 -15.82
C PRO A 118 2.34 1.98 -16.88
N THR A 119 1.86 2.30 -18.08
CA THR A 119 2.69 2.71 -19.22
C THR A 119 3.56 3.89 -18.80
N GLU A 120 4.87 3.70 -18.91
CA GLU A 120 5.86 4.74 -18.75
C GLU A 120 5.56 5.85 -19.76
N HIS A 121 5.26 7.06 -19.29
CA HIS A 121 5.29 8.22 -20.17
C HIS A 121 6.77 8.50 -20.50
N PRO A 122 7.14 8.60 -21.79
CA PRO A 122 8.50 8.90 -22.17
C PRO A 122 8.86 10.30 -21.66
N ASN A 123 9.98 10.40 -20.93
CA ASN A 123 10.57 11.69 -20.59
C ASN A 123 11.07 12.32 -21.89
N THR A 124 10.46 13.44 -22.27
CA THR A 124 10.95 14.36 -23.30
C THR A 124 12.15 15.15 -22.80
#